data_AF-A0A0D0T0T1-F1
#
_entry.id   AF-A0A0D0T0T1-F1
#
_cell.length_a   1.000
_cell.length_b   1.000
_cell.length_c   1.000
_cell.angle_alpha   90.00
_cell.angle_beta   90.00
_cell.angle_gamma   90.00
#
_symmetry.space_group_name_H-M   'P 1'
#
loop_
_entity.id
_entity.type
_entity.pdbx_description
1 polymer ?
#
loop_
_entity_poly.entity_id
_entity_poly.type
_entity_poly.pdbx_seq_one_letter_code
_entity_poly.pdbx_strand_id
1 'polypeptide(L)'
;MNGIPPSPTPLRLSAARVSQYEPEEETDAGKSVKMSLDTFQAGRIISRNGAVWGDQNRDGHTTIYYKFGQHNYTDQHDINTNFTESQKNGLRLAMQSWSDIANVAYKEKPPKGEWVDDGKSGKDTRDAEATLSLLKRVNSHDPGGYAGIGTSHVGITFRYAGESTLPNTEFAGVAIHELGHHLGLPHPGNYNGRGSDYEKDAAYNEDTIAHSIMSYFSEKNNGYDFKGSVVRTPMMDDISASQRIYGANYNTRNTDTTYGFNSNTGREALTFKSSRDRPVLCIWDGGGNDTLDCSKFAADQQINLNEQTFSNVAGLKGNISIARGVTLENAVGGHGNDQILGNDADNRLTGGVGADQLTGGKGKDTFIYKDISDSTPEKPDLITDFVSGTDSFDLSAMLKKNGLKDLHFVSQFSGRAGEALLDFDEDRNLGRLKVDLSGKGRENFMVTTNGRIYPSDVLSTPSLHKTVDTSPPRFTPDGARTDGYVPPPPPPPLVLPPTVKFMTGTQGNDVLRGDHGDNNITGGAGADVLFGGAGKDIFIYEKASDSSVKRPDQILDFTTGIDKIDVSKALQAAGTDTLIFVEKFTGRIGETVIRYNAKNKESSLAVDMTGNGKADLHIVSRGQIKADDIISK
;
A
#
# COMPACT_ATOMS: atom_id res chain seq x y z
N MET A 1 50.67 -43.27 15.32
CA MET A 1 51.04 -42.18 14.40
C MET A 1 50.04 -42.16 13.27
N ASN A 2 48.98 -41.36 13.39
CA ASN A 2 47.99 -41.15 12.34
C ASN A 2 48.14 -39.70 11.88
N GLY A 3 48.62 -39.52 10.65
CA GLY A 3 48.88 -38.23 10.04
C GLY A 3 47.58 -37.54 9.65
N ILE A 4 47.40 -36.32 10.16
CA ILE A 4 46.32 -35.40 9.84
C ILE A 4 46.50 -34.94 8.38
N PRO A 5 45.46 -34.98 7.53
CA PRO A 5 45.54 -34.45 6.17
C PRO A 5 45.73 -32.91 6.20
N PRO A 6 46.44 -32.34 5.21
CA PRO A 6 46.84 -30.92 5.24
C PRO A 6 45.62 -30.00 5.20
N SER A 7 45.68 -28.96 6.05
CA SER A 7 44.71 -27.87 6.11
C SER A 7 44.45 -27.27 4.73
N PRO A 8 43.19 -26.98 4.36
CA PRO A 8 42.88 -26.26 3.14
C PRO A 8 43.54 -24.87 3.20
N THR A 9 44.37 -24.58 2.21
CA THR A 9 44.94 -23.27 1.94
C THR A 9 43.82 -22.21 1.95
N PRO A 10 43.98 -21.06 2.65
CA PRO A 10 42.99 -20.00 2.58
C PRO A 10 42.86 -19.53 1.14
N LEU A 11 41.65 -19.66 0.57
CA LEU A 11 41.27 -18.93 -0.62
C LEU A 11 41.45 -17.44 -0.33
N ARG A 12 42.51 -16.84 -0.87
CA ARG A 12 42.59 -15.40 -1.05
C ARG A 12 41.45 -15.03 -1.98
N LEU A 13 40.36 -14.49 -1.43
CA LEU A 13 39.40 -13.71 -2.19
C LEU A 13 40.17 -12.48 -2.71
N SER A 14 40.66 -12.59 -3.95
CA SER A 14 41.03 -11.42 -4.74
C SER A 14 39.81 -10.51 -4.79
N ALA A 15 40.00 -9.21 -4.54
CA ALA A 15 38.99 -8.18 -4.73
C ALA A 15 38.16 -8.50 -5.98
N ALA A 16 36.87 -8.78 -5.79
CA ALA A 16 35.97 -8.99 -6.91
C ALA A 16 36.05 -7.71 -7.76
N ARG A 17 36.55 -7.85 -9.00
CA ARG A 17 36.50 -6.78 -9.98
C ARG A 17 35.04 -6.36 -10.12
N VAL A 18 34.71 -5.18 -9.61
CA VAL A 18 33.50 -4.46 -9.95
C VAL A 18 33.48 -4.35 -11.46
N SER A 19 32.48 -4.96 -12.10
CA SER A 19 32.28 -4.86 -13.55
C SER A 19 32.18 -3.37 -13.90
N GLN A 20 33.15 -2.87 -14.66
CA GLN A 20 33.05 -1.54 -15.25
C GLN A 20 31.82 -1.55 -16.16
N TYR A 21 30.85 -0.71 -15.86
CA TYR A 21 29.78 -0.39 -16.80
C TYR A 21 30.37 0.62 -17.78
N GLU A 22 30.53 0.22 -19.04
CA GLU A 22 30.80 1.15 -20.14
C GLU A 22 29.45 1.59 -20.71
N PRO A 23 29.16 2.90 -20.80
CA PRO A 23 27.94 3.37 -21.43
C PRO A 23 28.04 3.18 -22.95
N GLU A 24 27.04 2.53 -23.54
CA GLU A 24 26.90 2.47 -25.00
C GLU A 24 26.50 3.87 -25.52
N GLU A 25 27.33 4.46 -26.39
CA GLU A 25 26.99 5.68 -27.13
C GLU A 25 26.04 5.34 -28.27
N GLU A 26 24.87 5.99 -28.33
CA GLU A 26 24.33 6.46 -29.61
C GLU A 26 23.39 7.66 -29.44
N THR A 27 23.60 8.65 -30.31
CA THR A 27 23.05 10.00 -30.29
C THR A 27 21.77 10.13 -31.10
N ASP A 28 20.84 11.00 -30.68
CA ASP A 28 20.05 11.79 -31.63
C ASP A 28 20.09 13.28 -31.28
N ALA A 29 20.23 14.11 -32.31
CA ALA A 29 20.61 15.51 -32.20
C ALA A 29 19.38 16.39 -31.93
N GLY A 30 19.39 17.16 -30.84
CA GLY A 30 18.44 18.27 -30.66
C GLY A 30 17.74 18.41 -29.30
N LYS A 31 18.30 17.85 -28.23
CA LYS A 31 18.16 18.18 -26.79
C LYS A 31 18.92 17.06 -26.10
N SER A 32 19.89 17.33 -25.23
CA SER A 32 20.56 16.23 -24.51
C SER A 32 19.55 15.57 -23.58
N VAL A 33 18.88 14.51 -24.04
CA VAL A 33 18.01 13.70 -23.19
C VAL A 33 18.96 12.92 -22.29
N LYS A 34 19.08 13.33 -21.02
CA LYS A 34 19.80 12.54 -20.02
C LYS A 34 19.14 11.17 -19.93
N MET A 35 19.95 10.12 -19.81
CA MET A 35 19.44 8.77 -19.60
C MET A 35 18.63 8.74 -18.30
N SER A 36 17.49 8.04 -18.31
CA SER A 36 16.72 7.74 -17.11
C SER A 36 17.20 6.40 -16.54
N LEU A 37 17.47 6.36 -15.24
CA LEU A 37 17.95 5.19 -14.54
C LEU A 37 16.93 4.74 -13.49
N ASP A 38 16.81 3.43 -13.32
CA ASP A 38 16.11 2.87 -12.17
C ASP A 38 16.95 3.03 -10.88
N THR A 39 16.31 2.88 -9.72
CA THR A 39 16.95 3.03 -8.41
C THR A 39 18.15 2.09 -8.22
N PHE A 40 18.11 0.88 -8.78
CA PHE A 40 19.20 -0.07 -8.66
C PHE A 40 20.41 0.36 -9.51
N GLN A 41 20.17 0.84 -10.73
CA GLN A 41 21.18 1.42 -11.60
C GLN A 41 21.82 2.66 -10.97
N ALA A 42 21.01 3.59 -10.46
CA ALA A 42 21.46 4.76 -9.73
C ALA A 42 22.26 4.37 -8.47
N GLY A 43 21.79 3.39 -7.70
CA GLY A 43 22.49 2.86 -6.54
C GLY A 43 23.89 2.32 -6.87
N ARG A 44 24.08 1.70 -8.04
CA ARG A 44 25.43 1.29 -8.52
C ARG A 44 26.32 2.48 -8.85
N ILE A 45 25.78 3.55 -9.43
CA ILE A 45 26.53 4.76 -9.74
C ILE A 45 26.96 5.46 -8.44
N ILE A 46 26.04 5.64 -7.50
CA ILE A 46 26.32 6.28 -6.21
C ILE A 46 27.32 5.44 -5.41
N SER A 47 27.31 4.11 -5.52
CA SER A 47 28.28 3.23 -4.84
C SER A 47 29.51 2.85 -5.69
N ARG A 48 29.76 3.52 -6.82
CA ARG A 48 30.77 3.15 -7.84
C ARG A 48 32.21 2.99 -7.31
N ASN A 49 32.56 3.70 -6.25
CA ASN A 49 33.89 3.63 -5.65
C ASN A 49 34.15 2.30 -4.93
N GLY A 50 33.08 1.59 -4.53
CA GLY A 50 33.15 0.29 -3.86
C GLY A 50 33.86 0.29 -2.51
N ALA A 51 34.21 1.46 -1.97
CA ALA A 51 34.89 1.54 -0.70
C ALA A 51 33.87 1.58 0.45
N VAL A 52 34.13 0.73 1.44
CA VAL A 52 33.27 0.47 2.58
C VAL A 52 34.12 0.41 3.83
N TRP A 53 33.51 0.70 4.97
CA TRP A 53 34.06 0.24 6.24
C TRP A 53 33.96 -1.28 6.29
N GLY A 54 35.04 -1.95 6.69
CA GLY A 54 35.06 -3.41 6.72
C GLY A 54 34.32 -3.96 7.94
N ASP A 55 33.52 -5.00 7.73
CA ASP A 55 33.02 -5.90 8.77
C ASP A 55 34.17 -6.84 9.20
N GLN A 56 34.92 -6.41 10.23
CA GLN A 56 36.13 -7.11 10.68
C GLN A 56 35.78 -8.34 11.51
N ASN A 57 34.67 -8.29 12.25
CA ASN A 57 34.22 -9.39 13.11
C ASN A 57 33.40 -10.46 12.33
N ARG A 58 33.01 -10.15 11.08
CA ARG A 58 32.25 -10.98 10.14
C ARG A 58 30.85 -11.35 10.64
N ASP A 59 30.20 -10.45 11.37
CA ASP A 59 28.84 -10.65 11.88
C ASP A 59 27.74 -10.16 10.90
N GLY A 60 28.13 -9.61 9.75
CA GLY A 60 27.21 -9.07 8.75
C GLY A 60 26.75 -7.64 9.06
N HIS A 61 27.34 -6.98 10.07
CA HIS A 61 27.09 -5.60 10.45
C HIS A 61 28.40 -4.81 10.52
N THR A 62 28.31 -3.50 10.30
CA THR A 62 29.45 -2.59 10.43
C THR A 62 29.25 -1.65 11.60
N THR A 63 30.10 -1.72 12.62
CA THR A 63 30.04 -0.83 13.80
C THR A 63 31.02 0.35 13.67
N ILE A 64 30.46 1.56 13.57
CA ILE A 64 31.19 2.83 13.51
C ILE A 64 31.15 3.50 14.89
N TYR A 65 32.30 3.66 15.52
CA TYR A 65 32.39 4.46 16.75
C TYR A 65 32.54 5.93 16.39
N TYR A 66 31.87 6.82 17.13
CA TYR A 66 31.98 8.26 16.88
C TYR A 66 32.24 9.07 18.16
N LYS A 67 32.87 10.23 17.96
CA LYS A 67 33.06 11.28 18.97
C LYS A 67 32.70 12.64 18.39
N PHE A 68 32.18 13.53 19.23
CA PHE A 68 32.05 14.94 18.88
C PHE A 68 33.40 15.63 19.13
N GLY A 69 34.00 16.17 18.08
CA GLY A 69 35.20 16.99 18.20
C GLY A 69 34.94 18.20 19.08
N GLN A 70 35.97 18.61 19.82
CA GLN A 70 35.94 19.77 20.69
C GLN A 70 36.84 20.84 20.12
N HIS A 71 36.45 22.10 20.27
CA HIS A 71 37.32 23.22 19.96
C HIS A 71 38.56 23.16 20.86
N ASN A 72 39.72 23.13 20.23
CA ASN A 72 40.99 23.19 20.89
C ASN A 72 41.46 24.65 21.01
N TYR A 73 41.15 25.27 22.14
CA TYR A 73 41.56 26.64 22.48
C TYR A 73 43.08 26.87 22.48
N THR A 74 43.89 25.80 22.41
CA THR A 74 45.37 25.89 22.36
C THR A 74 45.92 25.88 20.94
N ASP A 75 45.11 25.51 19.94
CA ASP A 75 45.49 25.54 18.52
C ASP A 75 44.91 26.80 17.87
N GLN A 76 45.80 27.74 17.54
CA GLN A 76 45.42 29.02 16.91
C GLN A 76 44.92 28.84 15.45
N HIS A 77 45.11 27.67 14.85
CA HIS A 77 44.59 27.30 13.54
C HIS A 77 43.29 26.49 13.63
N ASP A 78 42.80 26.17 14.84
CA ASP A 78 41.54 25.46 15.00
C ASP A 78 40.36 26.37 14.68
N ILE A 79 39.75 26.11 13.53
CA ILE A 79 38.57 26.82 13.02
C ILE A 79 37.25 26.16 13.46
N ASN A 80 37.28 25.24 14.42
CA ASN A 80 36.09 24.53 14.89
C ASN A 80 35.44 25.17 16.13
N THR A 81 34.17 24.87 16.40
CA THR A 81 33.49 25.16 17.67
C THR A 81 32.83 23.92 18.24
N ASN A 82 32.46 23.95 19.52
CA ASN A 82 31.69 22.87 20.13
C ASN A 82 30.26 22.81 19.58
N PHE A 83 29.76 21.60 19.31
CA PHE A 83 28.34 21.36 19.07
C PHE A 83 27.52 21.60 20.36
N THR A 84 26.33 22.19 20.22
CA THR A 84 25.33 22.19 21.29
C THR A 84 24.71 20.79 21.45
N GLU A 85 24.07 20.49 22.59
CA GLU A 85 23.41 19.18 22.76
C GLU A 85 22.28 18.93 21.75
N SER A 86 21.54 19.96 21.35
CA SER A 86 20.54 19.85 20.28
C SER A 86 21.18 19.47 18.94
N GLN A 87 22.33 20.05 18.59
CA GLN A 87 23.07 19.68 17.39
C GLN A 87 23.62 18.24 17.48
N LYS A 88 24.11 17.81 18.65
CA LYS A 88 24.51 16.41 18.86
C LYS A 88 23.33 15.45 18.66
N ASN A 89 22.15 15.80 19.15
CA ASN A 89 20.94 14.99 18.97
C ASN A 89 20.54 14.88 17.50
N GLY A 90 20.58 15.98 16.73
CA GLY A 90 20.31 15.90 15.28
C GLY A 90 21.30 15.00 14.53
N LEU A 91 22.58 14.99 14.93
CA LEU A 91 23.59 14.08 14.35
C LEU A 91 23.32 12.63 14.71
N ARG A 92 22.91 12.35 15.96
CA ARG A 92 22.48 11.01 16.37
C ARG A 92 21.30 10.53 15.53
N LEU A 93 20.33 11.41 15.25
CA LEU A 93 19.19 11.08 14.38
C LEU A 93 19.60 10.84 12.92
N ALA A 94 20.54 11.63 12.38
CA ALA A 94 21.08 11.42 11.04
C ALA A 94 21.82 10.07 10.94
N MET A 95 22.67 9.74 11.91
CA MET A 95 23.31 8.43 12.02
C MET A 95 22.29 7.30 12.14
N GLN A 96 21.25 7.47 12.96
CA GLN A 96 20.17 6.52 13.11
C GLN A 96 19.41 6.29 11.79
N SER A 97 19.24 7.32 10.96
CA SER A 97 18.55 7.17 9.66
C SER A 97 19.31 6.28 8.68
N TRP A 98 20.66 6.28 8.72
CA TRP A 98 21.48 5.34 7.95
C TRP A 98 21.46 3.93 8.55
N SER A 99 21.49 3.81 9.89
CA SER A 99 21.37 2.53 10.59
C SER A 99 20.02 1.85 10.40
N ASP A 100 18.96 2.63 10.20
CA ASP A 100 17.62 2.09 9.95
C ASP A 100 17.57 1.34 8.61
N ILE A 101 18.30 1.80 7.60
CA ILE A 101 18.16 1.29 6.22
C ILE A 101 19.21 0.26 5.82
N ALA A 102 20.38 0.28 6.46
CA ALA A 102 21.50 -0.59 6.15
C ALA A 102 22.12 -1.19 7.41
N ASN A 103 22.88 -2.29 7.29
CA ASN A 103 23.51 -2.97 8.44
C ASN A 103 24.73 -2.21 8.98
N VAL A 104 24.54 -0.94 9.33
CA VAL A 104 25.55 -0.07 9.94
C VAL A 104 25.05 0.36 11.32
N ALA A 105 25.90 0.31 12.34
CA ALA A 105 25.57 0.74 13.69
C ALA A 105 26.53 1.83 14.17
N TYR A 106 26.00 2.92 14.71
CA TYR A 106 26.80 4.00 15.30
C TYR A 106 26.83 3.91 16.83
N LYS A 107 28.03 3.95 17.43
CA LYS A 107 28.21 3.92 18.89
C LYS A 107 29.01 5.12 19.38
N GLU A 108 28.43 5.88 20.32
CA GLU A 108 29.12 7.02 20.91
C GLU A 108 30.22 6.56 21.88
N LYS A 109 31.42 7.11 21.72
CA LYS A 109 32.64 6.81 22.50
C LYS A 109 33.16 5.37 22.27
N PRO A 110 34.38 5.20 21.76
CA PRO A 110 35.02 3.90 21.76
C PRO A 110 35.28 3.42 23.20
N PRO A 111 35.37 2.11 23.45
CA PRO A 111 35.73 1.57 24.77
C PRO A 111 37.03 2.21 25.29
N LYS A 112 37.09 2.54 26.59
CA LYS A 112 38.33 3.05 27.22
C LYS A 112 39.39 1.95 27.17
N GLY A 113 40.40 2.10 26.32
CA GLY A 113 41.55 1.19 26.30
C GLY A 113 42.44 1.22 25.06
N GLU A 114 41.93 1.62 23.90
CA GLU A 114 42.70 1.53 22.65
C GLU A 114 42.60 2.85 21.87
N TRP A 115 43.59 3.72 22.08
CA TRP A 115 43.93 4.77 21.12
C TRP A 115 45.44 4.79 20.94
N VAL A 116 45.85 4.93 19.69
CA VAL A 116 46.96 5.81 19.33
C VAL A 116 46.45 6.76 18.26
N ASP A 117 46.37 8.04 18.62
CA ASP A 117 46.23 9.17 17.71
C ASP A 117 47.66 9.68 17.44
N ASP A 118 48.38 9.10 16.47
CA ASP A 118 49.75 9.54 16.14
C ASP A 118 50.07 9.59 14.63
N GLY A 119 49.07 9.54 13.75
CA GLY A 119 49.30 9.71 12.32
C GLY A 119 50.12 8.60 11.66
N LYS A 120 50.21 7.40 12.26
CA LYS A 120 50.79 6.22 11.60
C LYS A 120 49.79 5.08 11.54
N SER A 121 49.54 4.65 10.30
CA SER A 121 48.86 3.39 9.99
C SER A 121 49.48 2.21 10.74
N GLY A 122 48.70 1.50 11.55
CA GLY A 122 48.99 0.09 11.86
C GLY A 122 48.61 -0.41 13.25
N LYS A 123 47.63 -1.32 13.26
CA LYS A 123 47.43 -2.48 14.17
C LYS A 123 47.11 -2.20 15.63
N ASP A 124 45.83 -2.26 15.98
CA ASP A 124 45.13 -3.45 16.53
C ASP A 124 43.78 -2.93 17.08
N THR A 125 42.68 -3.12 16.34
CA THR A 125 41.35 -2.60 16.71
C THR A 125 40.33 -3.72 16.53
N ARG A 126 40.31 -4.70 17.44
CA ARG A 126 39.51 -5.90 17.22
C ARG A 126 38.00 -5.68 17.35
N ASP A 127 37.56 -4.59 17.99
CA ASP A 127 36.13 -4.29 18.15
C ASP A 127 35.70 -2.90 17.65
N ALA A 128 36.61 -2.07 17.12
CA ALA A 128 36.29 -0.76 16.54
C ALA A 128 36.64 -0.74 15.05
N GLU A 129 35.63 -0.84 14.19
CA GLU A 129 35.83 -0.99 12.74
C GLU A 129 36.07 0.34 12.03
N ALA A 130 35.61 1.45 12.63
CA ALA A 130 35.80 2.82 12.17
C ALA A 130 35.74 3.82 13.34
N THR A 131 36.47 4.94 13.26
CA THR A 131 36.30 6.09 14.16
C THR A 131 35.93 7.35 13.39
N LEU A 132 34.82 7.97 13.79
CA LEU A 132 34.28 9.19 13.20
C LEU A 132 34.38 10.36 14.19
N SER A 133 35.13 11.39 13.85
CA SER A 133 35.12 12.67 14.56
C SER A 133 34.24 13.68 13.85
N LEU A 134 33.15 14.10 14.48
CA LEU A 134 32.28 15.14 13.95
C LEU A 134 32.86 16.51 14.33
N LEU A 135 33.16 17.35 13.33
CA LEU A 135 33.74 18.69 13.51
C LEU A 135 32.74 19.77 13.07
N LYS A 136 32.62 20.85 13.86
CA LYS A 136 31.76 22.00 13.53
C LYS A 136 32.62 23.20 13.15
N ARG A 137 32.50 23.73 11.94
CA ARG A 137 33.27 24.91 11.46
C ARG A 137 32.48 26.22 11.56
N VAL A 138 33.18 27.34 11.81
CA VAL A 138 32.56 28.66 12.12
C VAL A 138 32.67 29.72 11.00
N ASN A 139 33.47 29.50 9.95
CA ASN A 139 33.86 30.56 9.01
C ASN A 139 33.42 30.32 7.55
N SER A 140 32.22 29.80 7.29
CA SER A 140 31.62 29.87 5.95
C SER A 140 30.38 30.76 5.95
N HIS A 141 30.21 31.52 4.87
CA HIS A 141 29.01 32.34 4.65
C HIS A 141 27.79 31.48 4.25
N ASP A 142 27.98 30.18 4.08
CA ASP A 142 27.01 29.25 3.51
C ASP A 142 27.09 27.86 4.16
N PRO A 143 25.94 27.21 4.44
CA PRO A 143 25.91 25.85 4.96
C PRO A 143 26.52 24.87 3.95
N GLY A 144 27.24 23.86 4.45
CA GLY A 144 27.89 22.82 3.65
C GLY A 144 28.79 21.95 4.53
N GLY A 145 29.31 20.85 4.01
CA GLY A 145 30.25 20.00 4.74
C GLY A 145 31.42 19.56 3.87
N TYR A 146 32.31 18.80 4.51
CA TYR A 146 33.35 18.06 3.84
C TYR A 146 33.52 16.72 4.56
N ALA A 147 33.14 15.67 3.87
CA ALA A 147 33.38 14.30 4.22
C ALA A 147 33.97 13.57 3.00
N GLY A 148 34.84 12.60 3.26
CA GLY A 148 35.38 11.72 2.23
C GLY A 148 35.27 10.28 2.68
N ILE A 149 35.42 9.35 1.73
CA ILE A 149 35.42 7.92 2.00
C ILE A 149 36.57 7.53 2.93
N GLY A 150 36.29 6.77 4.00
CA GLY A 150 37.31 6.33 4.94
C GLY A 150 37.97 7.46 5.76
N THR A 151 37.42 8.68 5.77
CA THR A 151 37.97 9.76 6.58
C THR A 151 37.66 9.51 8.06
N SER A 152 38.66 9.80 8.92
CA SER A 152 38.50 9.76 10.38
C SER A 152 37.67 10.93 10.94
N HIS A 153 37.20 11.83 10.06
CA HIS A 153 36.50 13.06 10.41
C HIS A 153 35.42 13.40 9.35
N VAL A 154 34.27 13.89 9.81
CA VAL A 154 33.23 14.54 8.99
C VAL A 154 33.09 15.97 9.46
N GLY A 155 33.34 16.92 8.57
CA GLY A 155 33.19 18.35 8.84
C GLY A 155 31.81 18.85 8.45
N ILE A 156 31.12 19.49 9.38
CA ILE A 156 29.80 20.10 9.15
C ILE A 156 29.92 21.61 9.41
N THR A 157 29.53 22.41 8.42
CA THR A 157 29.63 23.87 8.49
C THR A 157 28.25 24.52 8.57
N PHE A 158 28.16 25.54 9.42
CA PHE A 158 26.92 26.24 9.75
C PHE A 158 26.92 27.64 9.14
N ARG A 159 25.74 28.12 8.74
CA ARG A 159 25.52 29.55 8.54
C ARG A 159 25.37 30.21 9.91
N TYR A 160 26.24 31.18 10.24
CA TYR A 160 26.24 31.99 11.46
C TYR A 160 26.09 31.22 12.80
N ALA A 161 27.14 31.26 13.63
CA ALA A 161 27.24 30.55 14.92
C ALA A 161 26.22 30.94 16.01
N GLY A 162 25.23 31.79 15.73
CA GLY A 162 24.28 32.37 16.69
C GLY A 162 22.85 31.84 16.63
N GLU A 163 22.44 31.05 15.63
CA GLU A 163 21.05 30.58 15.53
C GLU A 163 20.86 29.22 16.21
N SER A 164 20.30 29.28 17.42
CA SER A 164 20.00 28.16 18.30
C SER A 164 18.64 27.47 18.03
N THR A 165 18.01 27.67 16.88
CA THR A 165 16.61 27.25 16.67
C THR A 165 16.25 26.80 15.26
N LEU A 166 17.21 26.42 14.41
CA LEU A 166 16.84 25.80 13.13
C LEU A 166 16.02 24.54 13.44
N PRO A 167 14.82 24.35 12.86
CA PRO A 167 14.12 23.10 13.00
C PRO A 167 15.09 21.99 12.61
N ASN A 168 15.09 20.90 13.38
CA ASN A 168 16.00 19.75 13.26
C ASN A 168 16.23 19.25 11.81
N THR A 169 15.47 19.70 10.82
CA THR A 169 15.37 19.24 9.44
C THR A 169 16.45 19.75 8.48
N GLU A 170 16.81 21.05 8.45
CA GLU A 170 17.89 21.53 7.53
C GLU A 170 19.27 21.02 7.94
N PHE A 171 19.51 21.06 9.24
CA PHE A 171 20.69 20.49 9.85
C PHE A 171 20.80 18.98 9.62
N ALA A 172 19.67 18.25 9.74
CA ALA A 172 19.65 16.82 9.47
C ALA A 172 19.95 16.51 8.00
N GLY A 173 19.42 17.26 7.04
CA GLY A 173 19.68 17.01 5.62
C GLY A 173 21.17 17.06 5.24
N VAL A 174 21.87 18.12 5.69
CA VAL A 174 23.34 18.22 5.49
C VAL A 174 24.08 17.11 6.22
N ALA A 175 23.70 16.81 7.47
CA ALA A 175 24.34 15.74 8.22
C ALA A 175 24.16 14.37 7.55
N ILE A 176 22.97 14.06 7.03
CA ILE A 176 22.69 12.82 6.30
C ILE A 176 23.57 12.75 5.05
N HIS A 177 23.67 13.83 4.28
CA HIS A 177 24.54 13.91 3.09
C HIS A 177 26.02 13.61 3.43
N GLU A 178 26.58 14.32 4.41
CA GLU A 178 27.99 14.14 4.77
C GLU A 178 28.27 12.75 5.38
N LEU A 179 27.32 12.19 6.13
CA LEU A 179 27.39 10.81 6.58
C LEU A 179 27.32 9.82 5.41
N GLY A 180 26.59 10.13 4.33
CA GLY A 180 26.61 9.36 3.09
C GLY A 180 28.01 9.27 2.48
N HIS A 181 28.71 10.39 2.36
CA HIS A 181 30.13 10.40 1.94
C HIS A 181 31.02 9.58 2.88
N HIS A 182 30.80 9.67 4.20
CA HIS A 182 31.53 8.88 5.18
C HIS A 182 31.30 7.36 5.04
N LEU A 183 30.07 6.98 4.66
CA LEU A 183 29.70 5.61 4.32
C LEU A 183 30.19 5.17 2.95
N GLY A 184 30.76 6.07 2.16
CA GLY A 184 31.37 5.78 0.87
C GLY A 184 30.49 6.07 -0.34
N LEU A 185 29.46 6.89 -0.18
CA LEU A 185 28.55 7.31 -1.23
C LEU A 185 28.98 8.68 -1.80
N PRO A 186 29.71 8.75 -2.93
CA PRO A 186 29.91 10.00 -3.66
C PRO A 186 28.60 10.60 -4.21
N HIS A 187 28.67 11.84 -4.70
CA HIS A 187 27.61 12.41 -5.51
C HIS A 187 27.26 11.51 -6.72
N PRO A 188 26.00 11.50 -7.19
CA PRO A 188 25.59 10.73 -8.36
C PRO A 188 26.40 11.05 -9.63
N GLY A 189 26.75 12.33 -9.86
CA GLY A 189 27.65 12.75 -10.94
C GLY A 189 29.08 13.08 -10.49
N ASN A 190 29.93 13.45 -11.46
CA ASN A 190 31.30 13.89 -11.21
C ASN A 190 31.38 15.42 -11.06
N TYR A 191 30.73 15.95 -10.03
CA TYR A 191 30.73 17.37 -9.69
C TYR A 191 30.99 17.57 -8.20
N ASN A 192 31.53 18.74 -7.84
CA ASN A 192 31.86 19.10 -6.46
C ASN A 192 31.71 20.61 -6.26
N GLY A 193 31.27 21.01 -5.07
CA GLY A 193 31.17 22.42 -4.68
C GLY A 193 30.15 23.26 -5.46
N ARG A 194 30.31 24.59 -5.36
CA ARG A 194 29.38 25.57 -5.93
C ARG A 194 29.53 25.71 -7.44
N GLY A 195 28.42 25.95 -8.13
CA GLY A 195 28.40 26.30 -9.55
C GLY A 195 28.10 25.13 -10.50
N SER A 196 27.82 23.95 -9.95
CA SER A 196 27.33 22.80 -10.74
C SER A 196 25.98 23.12 -11.38
N ASP A 197 25.81 22.74 -12.64
CA ASP A 197 24.63 22.98 -13.48
C ASP A 197 24.00 21.64 -13.86
N TYR A 198 22.70 21.48 -13.62
CA TYR A 198 22.02 20.19 -13.85
C TYR A 198 22.19 19.72 -15.30
N GLU A 199 21.95 20.59 -16.28
CA GLU A 199 21.99 20.22 -17.70
C GLU A 199 23.38 19.71 -18.12
N LYS A 200 24.45 20.28 -17.56
CA LYS A 200 25.83 19.91 -17.90
C LYS A 200 26.39 18.77 -17.04
N ASP A 201 26.11 18.79 -15.75
CA ASP A 201 26.90 18.04 -14.77
C ASP A 201 26.15 16.83 -14.18
N ALA A 202 24.82 16.83 -14.21
CA ALA A 202 24.03 15.68 -13.76
C ALA A 202 24.25 14.47 -14.67
N ALA A 203 24.60 13.33 -14.08
CA ALA A 203 24.99 12.13 -14.84
C ALA A 203 23.79 11.41 -15.48
N TYR A 204 22.61 11.50 -14.86
CA TYR A 204 21.36 10.91 -15.31
C TYR A 204 20.18 11.80 -14.88
N ASN A 205 18.99 11.52 -15.39
CA ASN A 205 17.82 12.39 -15.21
C ASN A 205 17.33 12.44 -13.75
N GLU A 206 17.47 11.34 -13.01
CA GLU A 206 17.04 11.21 -11.61
C GLU A 206 18.07 11.76 -10.61
N ASP A 207 19.23 12.26 -11.08
CA ASP A 207 20.22 12.96 -10.25
C ASP A 207 19.67 14.30 -9.74
N THR A 208 18.84 14.22 -8.71
CA THR A 208 18.20 15.31 -8.01
C THR A 208 17.94 14.92 -6.55
N ILE A 209 17.70 15.90 -5.69
CA ILE A 209 17.36 15.67 -4.28
C ILE A 209 16.05 14.88 -4.07
N ALA A 210 15.24 14.66 -5.12
CA ALA A 210 14.08 13.78 -5.05
C ALA A 210 14.45 12.30 -4.94
N HIS A 211 15.56 11.89 -5.54
CA HIS A 211 15.98 10.49 -5.55
C HIS A 211 17.19 10.21 -4.66
N SER A 212 18.09 11.18 -4.51
CA SER A 212 19.29 11.06 -3.69
C SER A 212 19.58 12.36 -2.96
N ILE A 213 19.71 12.30 -1.64
CA ILE A 213 20.22 13.41 -0.84
C ILE A 213 21.69 13.73 -1.14
N MET A 214 22.41 12.83 -1.84
CA MET A 214 23.75 13.07 -2.36
C MET A 214 23.76 13.98 -3.59
N SER A 215 22.62 14.30 -4.20
CA SER A 215 22.54 15.22 -5.33
C SER A 215 22.63 16.69 -4.90
N TYR A 216 23.12 17.55 -5.80
CA TYR A 216 23.08 19.01 -5.63
C TYR A 216 21.91 19.66 -6.37
N PHE A 217 21.21 18.92 -7.22
CA PHE A 217 20.23 19.47 -8.13
C PHE A 217 18.82 19.42 -7.53
N SER A 218 18.04 20.46 -7.82
CA SER A 218 16.67 20.56 -7.31
C SER A 218 15.80 19.44 -7.88
N GLU A 219 14.87 18.97 -7.06
CA GLU A 219 13.81 18.06 -7.44
C GLU A 219 13.01 18.55 -8.67
N LYS A 220 12.97 19.87 -8.88
CA LYS A 220 12.29 20.51 -10.02
C LYS A 220 12.90 20.14 -11.36
N ASN A 221 14.19 19.80 -11.39
CA ASN A 221 14.85 19.33 -12.60
C ASN A 221 14.28 17.99 -13.09
N ASN A 222 13.66 17.19 -12.21
CA ASN A 222 12.95 15.95 -12.52
C ASN A 222 11.41 16.12 -12.41
N GLY A 223 10.90 17.35 -12.42
CA GLY A 223 9.46 17.62 -12.45
C GLY A 223 8.72 17.42 -11.12
N TYR A 224 9.43 17.24 -10.01
CA TYR A 224 8.89 17.26 -8.65
C TYR A 224 8.83 18.69 -8.09
N ASP A 225 8.17 18.88 -6.94
CA ASP A 225 8.11 20.19 -6.28
C ASP A 225 7.90 20.04 -4.77
N PHE A 226 8.97 20.27 -4.01
CA PHE A 226 8.94 20.23 -2.55
C PHE A 226 8.56 21.58 -1.96
N LYS A 227 8.38 22.61 -2.80
CA LYS A 227 8.03 23.98 -2.36
C LYS A 227 8.95 24.49 -1.25
N GLY A 228 10.25 24.20 -1.40
CA GLY A 228 11.30 24.57 -0.44
C GLY A 228 11.33 23.73 0.84
N SER A 229 10.58 22.63 0.90
CA SER A 229 10.62 21.70 2.04
C SER A 229 11.89 20.84 1.98
N VAL A 230 12.40 20.46 3.14
CA VAL A 230 13.69 19.79 3.27
C VAL A 230 13.52 18.28 3.36
N VAL A 231 14.41 17.56 2.67
CA VAL A 231 14.57 16.10 2.75
C VAL A 231 14.97 15.68 4.17
N ARG A 232 14.29 14.68 4.73
CA ARG A 232 14.43 14.28 6.15
C ARG A 232 15.09 12.91 6.36
N THR A 233 15.28 12.14 5.30
CA THR A 233 15.82 10.78 5.31
C THR A 233 16.80 10.60 4.15
N PRO A 234 17.64 9.55 4.14
CA PRO A 234 18.15 9.01 2.89
C PRO A 234 16.99 8.74 1.93
N MET A 235 17.18 9.06 0.66
CA MET A 235 16.18 8.89 -0.41
C MET A 235 16.39 7.57 -1.15
N MET A 236 15.52 7.27 -2.11
CA MET A 236 15.41 5.94 -2.72
C MET A 236 16.75 5.39 -3.26
N ASP A 237 17.52 6.22 -3.96
CA ASP A 237 18.81 5.82 -4.54
C ASP A 237 19.90 5.70 -3.47
N ASP A 238 19.83 6.49 -2.40
CA ASP A 238 20.73 6.42 -1.25
C ASP A 238 20.54 5.09 -0.49
N ILE A 239 19.28 4.67 -0.33
CA ILE A 239 18.91 3.39 0.27
C ILE A 239 19.47 2.27 -0.60
N SER A 240 19.23 2.29 -1.92
CA SER A 240 19.78 1.25 -2.80
C SER A 240 21.31 1.20 -2.78
N ALA A 241 21.98 2.36 -2.79
CA ALA A 241 23.44 2.44 -2.77
C ALA A 241 24.04 1.92 -1.46
N SER A 242 23.48 2.32 -0.31
CA SER A 242 23.96 1.88 1.00
C SER A 242 23.69 0.40 1.26
N GLN A 243 22.50 -0.10 0.91
CA GLN A 243 22.16 -1.52 1.04
C GLN A 243 22.98 -2.41 0.12
N ARG A 244 23.36 -1.91 -1.05
CA ARG A 244 24.26 -2.63 -1.95
C ARG A 244 25.62 -2.93 -1.32
N ILE A 245 26.14 -2.02 -0.49
CA ILE A 245 27.50 -2.12 0.04
C ILE A 245 27.57 -2.56 1.51
N TYR A 246 26.51 -2.35 2.30
CA TYR A 246 26.42 -2.79 3.70
C TYR A 246 25.36 -3.86 3.96
N GLY A 247 24.48 -4.15 2.99
CA GLY A 247 23.31 -5.02 3.19
C GLY A 247 22.13 -4.28 3.82
N ALA A 248 20.92 -4.73 3.49
CA ALA A 248 19.67 -4.19 4.00
C ALA A 248 19.41 -4.61 5.46
N ASN A 249 18.92 -3.66 6.27
CA ASN A 249 18.56 -3.91 7.66
C ASN A 249 17.07 -4.26 7.79
N TYR A 250 16.77 -5.55 7.73
CA TYR A 250 15.42 -6.09 7.87
C TYR A 250 14.93 -6.19 9.34
N ASN A 251 15.75 -5.83 10.33
CA ASN A 251 15.29 -5.75 11.72
C ASN A 251 14.59 -4.41 12.01
N THR A 252 14.72 -3.44 11.11
CA THR A 252 14.09 -2.14 11.25
C THR A 252 12.61 -2.25 10.98
N ARG A 253 11.79 -1.89 11.98
CA ARG A 253 10.34 -1.74 11.85
C ARG A 253 9.62 -3.00 11.33
N ASN A 254 10.18 -4.19 11.55
CA ASN A 254 9.68 -5.48 11.06
C ASN A 254 8.38 -6.02 11.72
N THR A 255 7.50 -5.11 12.14
CA THR A 255 6.19 -5.32 12.75
C THR A 255 5.28 -4.20 12.29
N ASP A 256 3.96 -4.34 12.43
CA ASP A 256 2.97 -3.34 12.03
C ASP A 256 3.35 -1.89 12.39
N THR A 257 3.66 -1.12 11.35
CA THR A 257 4.17 0.24 11.47
C THR A 257 3.23 1.24 10.80
N THR A 258 2.84 2.28 11.54
CA THR A 258 2.18 3.45 10.98
C THR A 258 3.20 4.56 10.73
N TYR A 259 3.29 5.01 9.49
CA TYR A 259 4.03 6.19 9.03
C TYR A 259 3.08 7.38 8.92
N GLY A 260 3.58 8.59 9.16
CA GLY A 260 2.78 9.81 9.03
C GLY A 260 2.03 10.18 10.30
N PHE A 261 0.73 10.47 10.20
CA PHE A 261 -0.09 10.74 11.39
C PHE A 261 -0.21 9.46 12.23
N ASN A 262 -0.40 9.62 13.54
CA ASN A 262 -0.51 8.48 14.47
C ASN A 262 0.70 7.52 14.44
N SER A 263 1.87 8.00 14.00
CA SER A 263 3.03 7.15 13.79
C SER A 263 3.52 6.47 15.07
N ASN A 264 3.90 5.20 14.92
CA ASN A 264 4.58 4.40 15.94
C ASN A 264 6.07 4.13 15.59
N THR A 265 6.60 4.76 14.53
CA THR A 265 7.97 4.55 14.03
C THR A 265 9.06 4.90 15.05
N GLY A 266 8.74 5.74 16.03
CA GLY A 266 9.72 6.33 16.94
C GLY A 266 10.75 7.22 16.22
N ARG A 267 10.44 7.70 15.01
CA ARG A 267 11.30 8.60 14.21
C ARG A 267 10.59 9.90 13.92
N GLU A 268 11.19 11.01 14.34
CA GLU A 268 10.64 12.35 14.05
C GLU A 268 10.53 12.63 12.55
N ALA A 269 11.50 12.15 11.75
CA ALA A 269 11.50 12.32 10.30
C ALA A 269 10.28 11.68 9.60
N LEU A 270 9.72 10.63 10.20
CA LEU A 270 8.62 9.81 9.66
C LEU A 270 7.25 10.11 10.31
N THR A 271 7.20 11.07 11.23
CA THR A 271 6.00 11.42 12.01
C THR A 271 5.40 12.75 11.55
N PHE A 272 4.09 12.77 11.26
CA PHE A 272 3.35 14.01 10.99
C PHE A 272 2.61 14.44 12.26
N LYS A 273 2.89 15.68 12.70
CA LYS A 273 2.36 16.27 13.93
C LYS A 273 1.19 17.21 13.64
N SER A 274 1.15 17.81 12.44
CA SER A 274 0.10 18.77 12.07
C SER A 274 -0.28 18.70 10.60
N SER A 275 -1.47 19.21 10.26
CA SER A 275 -1.95 19.37 8.88
C SER A 275 -1.14 20.37 8.04
N ARG A 276 -0.19 21.10 8.66
CA ARG A 276 0.71 22.04 7.99
C ARG A 276 2.08 21.43 7.71
N ASP A 277 2.32 20.20 8.15
CA ASP A 277 3.59 19.53 7.94
C ASP A 277 3.81 19.29 6.44
N ARG A 278 5.07 19.41 6.03
CA ARG A 278 5.51 19.24 4.64
C ARG A 278 6.57 18.14 4.59
N PRO A 279 6.20 16.87 4.69
CA PRO A 279 7.15 15.76 4.77
C PRO A 279 7.82 15.53 3.42
N VAL A 280 9.14 15.33 3.42
CA VAL A 280 9.92 14.87 2.27
C VAL A 280 10.81 13.73 2.76
N LEU A 281 10.50 12.50 2.35
CA LEU A 281 11.10 11.28 2.89
C LEU A 281 10.98 10.08 1.96
N CYS A 282 11.77 9.04 2.24
CA CYS A 282 11.65 7.70 1.69
C CYS A 282 11.39 6.69 2.82
N ILE A 283 10.44 5.78 2.62
CA ILE A 283 10.07 4.73 3.57
C ILE A 283 10.93 3.49 3.31
N TRP A 284 11.63 3.05 4.36
CA TRP A 284 12.22 1.72 4.46
C TRP A 284 11.52 0.96 5.57
N ASP A 285 11.04 -0.23 5.29
CA ASP A 285 10.46 -1.15 6.27
C ASP A 285 11.02 -2.57 6.10
N GLY A 286 11.23 -3.26 7.21
CA GLY A 286 11.72 -4.63 7.29
C GLY A 286 10.62 -5.69 7.33
N GLY A 287 9.34 -5.31 7.35
CA GLY A 287 8.16 -6.18 7.29
C GLY A 287 7.10 -5.84 8.34
N GLY A 288 6.01 -6.60 8.40
CA GLY A 288 4.83 -6.23 9.19
C GLY A 288 3.69 -5.73 8.30
N ASN A 289 2.55 -5.40 8.88
CA ASN A 289 1.43 -4.82 8.14
C ASN A 289 1.35 -3.32 8.38
N ASP A 290 1.76 -2.55 7.37
CA ASP A 290 2.19 -1.17 7.52
C ASP A 290 1.20 -0.19 6.91
N THR A 291 1.14 1.02 7.45
CA THR A 291 0.17 2.05 7.04
C THR A 291 0.84 3.38 6.77
N LEU A 292 0.59 3.99 5.61
CA LEU A 292 0.82 5.41 5.39
C LEU A 292 -0.43 6.22 5.77
N ASP A 293 -0.39 6.90 6.90
CA ASP A 293 -1.49 7.71 7.42
C ASP A 293 -1.30 9.19 7.07
N CYS A 294 -2.11 9.68 6.13
CA CYS A 294 -2.16 11.06 5.67
C CYS A 294 -3.45 11.79 6.11
N SER A 295 -4.17 11.22 7.10
CA SER A 295 -5.55 11.59 7.50
C SER A 295 -5.85 13.05 7.78
N LYS A 296 -4.86 13.85 8.20
CA LYS A 296 -5.11 15.25 8.60
C LYS A 296 -4.76 16.26 7.52
N PHE A 297 -4.28 15.84 6.35
CA PHE A 297 -4.07 16.77 5.25
C PHE A 297 -5.39 17.13 4.58
N ALA A 298 -5.44 18.34 4.02
CA ALA A 298 -6.63 18.90 3.37
C ALA A 298 -6.44 19.11 1.86
N ALA A 299 -5.22 18.90 1.36
CA ALA A 299 -4.94 18.93 -0.07
C ALA A 299 -5.31 17.58 -0.68
N ASP A 300 -5.77 17.60 -1.93
CA ASP A 300 -5.89 16.39 -2.76
C ASP A 300 -4.54 15.68 -2.85
N GLN A 301 -4.54 14.38 -2.59
CA GLN A 301 -3.35 13.55 -2.50
C GLN A 301 -3.31 12.54 -3.63
N GLN A 302 -2.10 12.11 -4.01
CA GLN A 302 -1.89 10.93 -4.84
C GLN A 302 -0.97 10.00 -4.07
N ILE A 303 -1.51 8.93 -3.52
CA ILE A 303 -0.80 7.96 -2.70
C ILE A 303 -0.63 6.68 -3.51
N ASN A 304 0.62 6.23 -3.63
CA ASN A 304 0.98 4.99 -4.32
C ASN A 304 1.75 4.08 -3.36
N LEU A 305 1.21 2.88 -3.12
CA LEU A 305 1.75 1.89 -2.19
C LEU A 305 2.77 0.93 -2.83
N ASN A 306 3.04 1.07 -4.13
CA ASN A 306 4.03 0.23 -4.81
C ASN A 306 5.46 0.65 -4.43
N GLU A 307 6.35 -0.34 -4.26
CA GLU A 307 7.79 -0.08 -4.12
C GLU A 307 8.33 0.75 -5.29
N GLN A 308 9.40 1.51 -5.04
CA GLN A 308 10.05 2.34 -6.05
C GLN A 308 9.15 3.40 -6.70
N THR A 309 8.08 3.81 -6.02
CA THR A 309 7.19 4.86 -6.49
C THR A 309 7.22 6.09 -5.59
N PHE A 310 6.62 7.17 -6.10
CA PHE A 310 6.47 8.45 -5.42
C PHE A 310 5.00 8.79 -5.24
N SER A 311 4.70 9.47 -4.14
CA SER A 311 3.40 10.00 -3.78
C SER A 311 3.44 11.54 -3.68
N ASN A 312 2.31 12.17 -4.00
CA ASN A 312 2.06 13.60 -3.86
C ASN A 312 1.20 13.82 -2.60
N VAL A 313 1.82 14.27 -1.52
CA VAL A 313 1.17 14.37 -0.20
C VAL A 313 1.34 15.78 0.35
N ALA A 314 0.33 16.28 1.09
CA ALA A 314 0.35 17.61 1.71
C ALA A 314 0.54 18.78 0.71
N GLY A 315 0.05 18.64 -0.52
CA GLY A 315 0.17 19.64 -1.58
C GLY A 315 1.59 19.82 -2.12
N LEU A 316 2.46 18.84 -1.92
CA LEU A 316 3.77 18.69 -2.56
C LEU A 316 3.69 17.71 -3.74
N LYS A 317 4.74 17.64 -4.56
CA LYS A 317 4.85 16.68 -5.68
C LYS A 317 6.08 15.80 -5.52
N GLY A 318 5.88 14.48 -5.46
CA GLY A 318 6.87 13.41 -5.32
C GLY A 318 7.69 13.44 -4.04
N ASN A 319 7.05 13.80 -2.93
CA ASN A 319 7.72 14.07 -1.67
C ASN A 319 7.79 12.85 -0.74
N ILE A 320 6.91 11.85 -0.92
CA ILE A 320 6.98 10.60 -0.17
C ILE A 320 7.30 9.49 -1.18
N SER A 321 8.29 8.67 -0.88
CA SER A 321 8.65 7.51 -1.72
C SER A 321 8.73 6.24 -0.90
N ILE A 322 8.62 5.10 -1.57
CA ILE A 322 8.77 3.77 -0.96
C ILE A 322 10.02 3.12 -1.53
N ALA A 323 10.93 2.68 -0.67
CA ALA A 323 12.17 2.07 -1.09
C ALA A 323 11.93 0.74 -1.81
N ARG A 324 12.90 0.35 -2.64
CA ARG A 324 12.92 -0.97 -3.26
C ARG A 324 12.94 -2.05 -2.17
N GLY A 325 12.11 -3.07 -2.32
CA GLY A 325 12.01 -4.19 -1.40
C GLY A 325 11.01 -4.01 -0.27
N VAL A 326 10.24 -2.91 -0.26
CA VAL A 326 9.28 -2.61 0.79
C VAL A 326 7.87 -2.88 0.28
N THR A 327 7.12 -3.70 1.01
CA THR A 327 5.66 -3.80 0.84
C THR A 327 5.02 -2.85 1.85
N LEU A 328 4.10 -2.00 1.38
CA LEU A 328 3.33 -1.11 2.25
C LEU A 328 1.85 -1.42 2.00
N GLU A 329 1.16 -1.97 2.99
CA GLU A 329 -0.14 -2.62 2.75
C GLU A 329 -1.32 -1.63 2.81
N ASN A 330 -1.20 -0.56 3.60
CA ASN A 330 -2.36 0.25 3.95
C ASN A 330 -2.13 1.74 3.70
N ALA A 331 -3.20 2.45 3.35
CA ALA A 331 -3.21 3.89 3.19
C ALA A 331 -4.45 4.51 3.83
N VAL A 332 -4.25 5.69 4.42
CA VAL A 332 -5.34 6.57 4.86
C VAL A 332 -5.14 7.93 4.19
N GLY A 333 -6.02 8.27 3.25
CA GLY A 333 -6.13 9.61 2.68
C GLY A 333 -6.68 10.62 3.68
N GLY A 334 -6.91 11.84 3.23
CA GLY A 334 -7.16 13.04 4.04
C GLY A 334 -8.58 13.59 3.86
N HIS A 335 -8.66 14.92 3.71
CA HIS A 335 -9.93 15.64 3.51
C HIS A 335 -10.06 16.22 2.08
N GLY A 336 -9.11 15.91 1.20
CA GLY A 336 -9.13 16.28 -0.22
C GLY A 336 -9.87 15.23 -1.04
N ASN A 337 -9.92 15.41 -2.35
CA ASN A 337 -10.34 14.33 -3.26
C ASN A 337 -9.10 13.54 -3.64
N ASP A 338 -8.86 12.45 -2.94
CA ASP A 338 -7.60 11.71 -2.99
C ASP A 338 -7.63 10.61 -4.04
N GLN A 339 -6.46 10.28 -4.58
CA GLN A 339 -6.23 9.12 -5.41
C GLN A 339 -5.31 8.16 -4.65
N ILE A 340 -5.78 6.96 -4.38
CA ILE A 340 -5.01 5.96 -3.64
C ILE A 340 -4.89 4.71 -4.50
N LEU A 341 -3.66 4.33 -4.79
CA LEU A 341 -3.29 3.12 -5.52
C LEU A 341 -2.60 2.14 -4.57
N GLY A 342 -3.23 0.99 -4.37
CA GLY A 342 -2.65 -0.16 -3.70
C GLY A 342 -1.56 -0.86 -4.52
N ASN A 343 -1.23 -2.08 -4.17
CA ASN A 343 -0.16 -2.88 -4.77
C ASN A 343 -0.64 -4.32 -5.01
N ASP A 344 0.29 -5.28 -5.03
CA ASP A 344 -0.06 -6.68 -5.27
C ASP A 344 -0.45 -7.44 -3.98
N ALA A 345 -0.32 -6.81 -2.81
CA ALA A 345 -0.68 -7.38 -1.51
C ALA A 345 -2.10 -6.99 -1.10
N ASP A 346 -2.69 -7.73 -0.17
CA ASP A 346 -4.00 -7.41 0.41
C ASP A 346 -3.97 -6.01 1.05
N ASN A 347 -4.62 -5.01 0.43
CA ASN A 347 -4.57 -3.64 0.89
C ASN A 347 -5.77 -3.22 1.73
N ARG A 348 -5.56 -2.32 2.70
CA ARG A 348 -6.64 -1.64 3.42
C ARG A 348 -6.60 -0.17 3.14
N LEU A 349 -7.57 0.31 2.37
CA LEU A 349 -7.60 1.67 1.85
C LEU A 349 -8.75 2.45 2.50
N THR A 350 -8.42 3.60 3.11
CA THR A 350 -9.41 4.58 3.58
C THR A 350 -9.20 5.86 2.78
N GLY A 351 -10.17 6.28 1.97
CA GLY A 351 -10.10 7.55 1.24
C GLY A 351 -10.08 8.75 2.18
N GLY A 352 -11.00 8.75 3.15
CA GLY A 352 -11.19 9.87 4.06
C GLY A 352 -12.42 10.65 3.64
N VAL A 353 -12.42 11.96 3.88
CA VAL A 353 -13.52 12.84 3.43
C VAL A 353 -13.15 13.36 2.06
N GLY A 354 -14.02 13.18 1.07
CA GLY A 354 -13.70 13.59 -0.29
C GLY A 354 -14.67 12.99 -1.29
N ALA A 355 -14.37 13.14 -2.57
CA ALA A 355 -14.80 12.19 -3.59
C ALA A 355 -13.54 11.47 -4.06
N ASP A 356 -13.18 10.38 -3.38
CA ASP A 356 -11.90 9.73 -3.54
C ASP A 356 -11.94 8.68 -4.65
N GLN A 357 -10.78 8.42 -5.26
CA GLN A 357 -10.58 7.33 -6.21
C GLN A 357 -9.63 6.32 -5.62
N LEU A 358 -10.13 5.12 -5.35
CA LEU A 358 -9.38 4.05 -4.69
C LEU A 358 -9.20 2.88 -5.66
N THR A 359 -7.98 2.38 -5.76
CA THR A 359 -7.63 1.23 -6.61
C THR A 359 -6.95 0.22 -5.72
N GLY A 360 -7.54 -0.96 -5.57
CA GLY A 360 -7.02 -2.03 -4.71
C GLY A 360 -5.72 -2.60 -5.27
N GLY A 361 -5.72 -2.97 -6.54
CA GLY A 361 -4.62 -3.67 -7.18
C GLY A 361 -4.89 -5.18 -7.26
N LYS A 362 -3.91 -5.98 -6.86
CA LYS A 362 -4.14 -7.43 -6.67
C LYS A 362 -4.21 -7.71 -5.17
N GLY A 363 -4.64 -8.92 -4.84
CA GLY A 363 -4.83 -9.32 -3.45
C GLY A 363 -6.29 -9.19 -3.08
N LYS A 364 -6.58 -9.29 -1.79
CA LYS A 364 -7.92 -9.17 -1.22
C LYS A 364 -8.04 -7.82 -0.54
N ASP A 365 -8.58 -6.85 -1.26
CA ASP A 365 -8.56 -5.48 -0.80
C ASP A 365 -9.78 -5.15 0.07
N THR A 366 -9.58 -4.25 1.03
CA THR A 366 -10.63 -3.77 1.93
C THR A 366 -10.73 -2.25 1.87
N PHE A 367 -11.85 -1.75 1.36
CA PHE A 367 -12.19 -0.33 1.32
C PHE A 367 -12.96 0.05 2.58
N ILE A 368 -12.36 0.89 3.42
CA ILE A 368 -12.84 1.16 4.79
C ILE A 368 -13.54 2.51 4.85
N TYR A 369 -14.76 2.51 5.41
CA TYR A 369 -15.54 3.71 5.68
C TYR A 369 -15.87 3.81 7.17
N LYS A 370 -15.46 4.93 7.78
CA LYS A 370 -15.54 5.19 9.22
C LYS A 370 -16.62 6.22 9.56
N ASP A 371 -17.01 7.06 8.61
CA ASP A 371 -18.05 8.07 8.76
C ASP A 371 -18.93 8.21 7.50
N ILE A 372 -20.13 8.79 7.67
CA ILE A 372 -21.02 9.13 6.55
C ILE A 372 -20.36 10.11 5.59
N SER A 373 -19.62 11.08 6.15
CA SER A 373 -18.92 12.10 5.39
C SER A 373 -17.76 11.57 4.55
N ASP A 374 -17.36 10.31 4.75
CA ASP A 374 -16.30 9.70 3.96
C ASP A 374 -16.75 9.52 2.50
N SER A 375 -18.03 9.22 2.24
CA SER A 375 -18.54 9.06 0.87
C SER A 375 -20.03 9.40 0.78
N THR A 376 -20.31 10.68 0.51
CA THR A 376 -21.68 11.21 0.47
C THR A 376 -22.31 11.03 -0.91
N PRO A 377 -23.65 11.00 -1.06
CA PRO A 377 -24.30 10.88 -2.37
C PRO A 377 -23.90 11.98 -3.37
N GLU A 378 -23.57 13.18 -2.88
CA GLU A 378 -23.11 14.32 -3.70
C GLU A 378 -21.63 14.23 -4.08
N LYS A 379 -20.86 13.48 -3.31
CA LYS A 379 -19.42 13.26 -3.47
C LYS A 379 -19.11 11.79 -3.17
N PRO A 380 -19.57 10.87 -4.03
CA PRO A 380 -19.31 9.46 -3.81
C PRO A 380 -17.87 9.14 -4.19
N ASP A 381 -17.24 8.29 -3.42
CA ASP A 381 -16.02 7.62 -3.80
C ASP A 381 -16.24 6.69 -4.99
N LEU A 382 -15.17 6.50 -5.74
CA LEU A 382 -15.07 5.54 -6.83
C LEU A 382 -13.96 4.53 -6.55
N ILE A 383 -14.35 3.26 -6.44
CA ILE A 383 -13.41 2.14 -6.46
C ILE A 383 -13.19 1.73 -7.91
N THR A 384 -11.96 1.81 -8.41
CA THR A 384 -11.70 1.77 -9.86
C THR A 384 -11.52 0.37 -10.44
N ASP A 385 -11.31 -0.64 -9.60
CA ASP A 385 -10.98 -2.01 -9.98
C ASP A 385 -11.66 -3.09 -9.12
N PHE A 386 -12.77 -2.76 -8.46
CA PHE A 386 -13.45 -3.63 -7.51
C PHE A 386 -13.78 -5.02 -8.07
N VAL A 387 -13.30 -6.06 -7.38
CA VAL A 387 -13.52 -7.47 -7.70
C VAL A 387 -14.36 -8.12 -6.61
N SER A 388 -15.66 -8.30 -6.88
CA SER A 388 -16.55 -8.99 -5.93
C SER A 388 -16.03 -10.36 -5.52
N GLY A 389 -16.19 -10.68 -4.24
CA GLY A 389 -15.77 -11.92 -3.63
C GLY A 389 -14.27 -12.05 -3.37
N THR A 390 -13.49 -11.10 -3.86
CA THR A 390 -12.06 -10.92 -3.53
C THR A 390 -11.92 -9.70 -2.62
N ASP A 391 -12.51 -8.58 -3.05
CA ASP A 391 -12.48 -7.31 -2.35
C ASP A 391 -13.70 -7.14 -1.45
N SER A 392 -13.61 -6.22 -0.51
CA SER A 392 -14.67 -5.97 0.46
C SER A 392 -14.77 -4.51 0.89
N PHE A 393 -15.95 -4.13 1.37
CA PHE A 393 -16.22 -2.87 2.05
C PHE A 393 -16.32 -3.10 3.54
N ASP A 394 -15.50 -2.42 4.34
CA ASP A 394 -15.64 -2.43 5.81
C ASP A 394 -16.39 -1.18 6.26
N LEU A 395 -17.67 -1.36 6.61
CA LEU A 395 -18.54 -0.29 7.10
C LEU A 395 -18.71 -0.34 8.63
N SER A 396 -18.01 -1.26 9.31
CA SER A 396 -18.27 -1.60 10.71
C SER A 396 -18.13 -0.40 11.66
N ALA A 397 -17.12 0.44 11.42
CA ALA A 397 -16.86 1.65 12.20
C ALA A 397 -17.96 2.70 11.99
N MET A 398 -18.36 2.93 10.74
CA MET A 398 -19.46 3.85 10.39
C MET A 398 -20.80 3.38 10.97
N LEU A 399 -21.13 2.09 10.86
CA LEU A 399 -22.36 1.53 11.42
C LEU A 399 -22.41 1.71 12.93
N LYS A 400 -21.32 1.35 13.63
CA LYS A 400 -21.21 1.52 15.08
C LYS A 400 -21.37 2.97 15.50
N LYS A 401 -20.76 3.91 14.78
CA LYS A 401 -20.88 5.36 15.04
C LYS A 401 -22.33 5.86 14.93
N ASN A 402 -23.13 5.24 14.07
CA ASN A 402 -24.54 5.56 13.86
C ASN A 402 -25.50 4.67 14.67
N GLY A 403 -24.99 3.89 15.63
CA GLY A 403 -25.83 3.05 16.50
C GLY A 403 -26.44 1.82 15.81
N LEU A 404 -25.90 1.44 14.65
CA LEU A 404 -26.34 0.29 13.87
C LEU A 404 -25.43 -0.91 14.13
N LYS A 405 -26.01 -2.11 14.14
CA LYS A 405 -25.27 -3.38 14.30
C LYS A 405 -25.01 -4.08 12.99
N ASP A 406 -25.90 -3.89 12.02
CA ASP A 406 -25.85 -4.57 10.73
C ASP A 406 -26.66 -3.77 9.70
N LEU A 407 -26.53 -4.15 8.43
CA LEU A 407 -27.30 -3.61 7.31
C LEU A 407 -28.47 -4.51 6.93
N HIS A 408 -29.55 -3.88 6.49
CA HIS A 408 -30.72 -4.53 5.92
C HIS A 408 -30.77 -4.24 4.42
N PHE A 409 -30.34 -5.20 3.61
CA PHE A 409 -30.40 -5.05 2.16
C PHE A 409 -31.84 -5.08 1.67
N VAL A 410 -32.23 -4.06 0.91
CA VAL A 410 -33.59 -3.85 0.44
C VAL A 410 -33.61 -3.52 -1.05
N SER A 411 -34.73 -3.82 -1.69
CA SER A 411 -35.00 -3.39 -3.05
C SER A 411 -35.26 -1.87 -3.12
N GLN A 412 -35.93 -1.31 -2.13
CA GLN A 412 -36.23 0.12 -2.05
C GLN A 412 -36.19 0.56 -0.59
N PHE A 413 -35.70 1.78 -0.34
CA PHE A 413 -35.73 2.35 1.01
C PHE A 413 -37.18 2.51 1.50
N SER A 414 -37.48 1.93 2.66
CA SER A 414 -38.72 2.13 3.40
C SER A 414 -38.63 3.31 4.38
N GLY A 415 -37.40 3.75 4.68
CA GLY A 415 -37.11 4.74 5.71
C GLY A 415 -36.75 4.13 7.05
N ARG A 416 -36.37 2.85 7.08
CA ARG A 416 -35.75 2.24 8.24
C ARG A 416 -34.24 2.53 8.22
N ALA A 417 -33.71 2.98 9.36
CA ALA A 417 -32.27 3.19 9.50
C ALA A 417 -31.50 1.88 9.35
N GLY A 418 -30.37 1.93 8.64
CA GLY A 418 -29.54 0.78 8.32
C GLY A 418 -30.00 0.01 7.08
N GLU A 419 -30.93 0.53 6.30
CA GLU A 419 -31.24 -0.05 4.99
C GLU A 419 -30.11 0.21 3.99
N ALA A 420 -29.75 -0.81 3.21
CA ALA A 420 -28.75 -0.75 2.14
C ALA A 420 -29.40 -1.16 0.81
N LEU A 421 -29.02 -0.48 -0.27
CA LEU A 421 -29.49 -0.76 -1.61
C LEU A 421 -28.28 -0.90 -2.54
N LEU A 422 -28.29 -1.98 -3.33
CA LEU A 422 -27.32 -2.24 -4.37
C LEU A 422 -27.96 -1.98 -5.73
N ASP A 423 -27.24 -1.26 -6.58
CA ASP A 423 -27.61 -0.99 -7.98
C ASP A 423 -26.42 -1.29 -8.89
N PHE A 424 -26.72 -1.70 -10.12
CA PHE A 424 -25.71 -1.97 -11.13
C PHE A 424 -26.18 -1.49 -12.50
N ASP A 425 -25.34 -0.69 -13.14
CA ASP A 425 -25.50 -0.22 -14.51
C ASP A 425 -24.61 -1.08 -15.43
N GLU A 426 -25.23 -2.04 -16.12
CA GLU A 426 -24.52 -3.00 -16.98
C GLU A 426 -23.78 -2.33 -18.14
N ASP A 427 -24.35 -1.27 -18.73
CA ASP A 427 -23.75 -0.58 -19.88
C ASP A 427 -22.47 0.16 -19.49
N ARG A 428 -22.37 0.60 -18.23
CA ARG A 428 -21.23 1.37 -17.71
C ARG A 428 -20.31 0.55 -16.82
N ASN A 429 -20.64 -0.71 -16.55
CA ASN A 429 -19.99 -1.55 -15.53
C ASN A 429 -19.88 -0.82 -14.16
N LEU A 430 -20.95 -0.11 -13.76
CA LEU A 430 -20.92 0.77 -12.59
C LEU A 430 -21.83 0.23 -11.48
N GLY A 431 -21.22 -0.30 -10.43
CA GLY A 431 -21.90 -0.70 -9.20
C GLY A 431 -22.08 0.47 -8.25
N ARG A 432 -23.13 0.42 -7.43
CA ARG A 432 -23.42 1.41 -6.40
C ARG A 432 -23.92 0.72 -5.14
N LEU A 433 -23.25 1.00 -4.03
CA LEU A 433 -23.73 0.69 -2.69
C LEU A 433 -24.24 1.97 -2.05
N LYS A 434 -25.54 1.99 -1.74
CA LYS A 434 -26.24 3.11 -1.12
C LYS A 434 -26.75 2.71 0.25
N VAL A 435 -26.61 3.57 1.25
CA VAL A 435 -27.06 3.25 2.61
C VAL A 435 -27.85 4.42 3.19
N ASP A 436 -29.03 4.12 3.75
CA ASP A 436 -29.79 5.05 4.59
C ASP A 436 -29.49 4.76 6.07
N LEU A 437 -28.47 5.44 6.59
CA LEU A 437 -28.08 5.35 8.00
C LEU A 437 -29.03 6.17 8.91
N SER A 438 -29.80 7.10 8.34
CA SER A 438 -30.63 8.05 9.08
C SER A 438 -32.10 7.65 9.26
N GLY A 439 -32.58 6.69 8.47
CA GLY A 439 -33.99 6.25 8.47
C GLY A 439 -34.94 7.30 7.91
N LYS A 440 -34.57 7.94 6.81
CA LYS A 440 -35.36 8.99 6.13
C LYS A 440 -35.87 8.59 4.75
N GLY A 441 -35.61 7.35 4.34
CA GLY A 441 -36.05 6.80 3.06
C GLY A 441 -35.16 7.23 1.90
N ARG A 442 -33.93 7.67 2.19
CA ARG A 442 -32.96 8.15 1.21
C ARG A 442 -31.54 7.87 1.67
N GLU A 443 -30.66 7.61 0.73
CA GLU A 443 -29.24 7.43 1.00
C GLU A 443 -28.62 8.68 1.61
N ASN A 444 -27.68 8.46 2.52
CA ASN A 444 -26.80 9.49 3.07
C ASN A 444 -25.33 9.06 2.98
N PHE A 445 -25.08 7.80 2.63
CA PHE A 445 -23.80 7.26 2.22
C PHE A 445 -23.97 6.58 0.86
N MET A 446 -23.01 6.78 -0.04
CA MET A 446 -22.97 6.12 -1.33
C MET A 446 -21.53 5.92 -1.79
N VAL A 447 -21.16 4.71 -2.15
CA VAL A 447 -19.90 4.39 -2.85
C VAL A 447 -20.21 3.81 -4.22
N THR A 448 -19.35 4.11 -5.19
CA THR A 448 -19.45 3.60 -6.57
C THR A 448 -18.25 2.74 -6.91
N THR A 449 -18.45 1.78 -7.81
CA THR A 449 -17.41 0.80 -8.20
C THR A 449 -17.42 0.60 -9.71
N ASN A 450 -16.24 0.47 -10.30
CA ASN A 450 -16.11 -0.23 -11.58
C ASN A 450 -16.16 -1.74 -11.29
N GLY A 451 -17.32 -2.34 -11.49
CA GLY A 451 -17.59 -3.71 -11.06
C GLY A 451 -18.86 -3.79 -10.23
N ARG A 452 -19.50 -4.96 -10.21
CA ARG A 452 -20.73 -5.19 -9.46
C ARG A 452 -20.40 -5.44 -7.99
N ILE A 453 -21.28 -4.97 -7.10
CA ILE A 453 -21.21 -5.18 -5.65
C ILE A 453 -22.31 -6.16 -5.26
N TYR A 454 -21.97 -7.11 -4.42
CA TYR A 454 -22.91 -8.04 -3.80
C TYR A 454 -22.94 -7.86 -2.29
N PRO A 455 -24.02 -8.28 -1.60
CA PRO A 455 -24.10 -8.11 -0.15
C PRO A 455 -22.99 -8.83 0.62
N SER A 456 -22.45 -9.92 0.08
CA SER A 456 -21.33 -10.67 0.66
C SER A 456 -20.03 -9.87 0.69
N ASP A 457 -19.90 -8.85 -0.16
CA ASP A 457 -18.75 -7.96 -0.19
C ASP A 457 -18.79 -6.90 0.94
N VAL A 458 -19.93 -6.71 1.59
CA VAL A 458 -20.13 -5.62 2.55
C VAL A 458 -20.09 -6.14 3.98
N LEU A 459 -19.02 -5.79 4.69
CA LEU A 459 -18.76 -6.23 6.05
C LEU A 459 -19.39 -5.26 7.07
N SER A 460 -20.23 -5.81 7.96
CA SER A 460 -20.81 -5.10 9.10
C SER A 460 -20.03 -5.30 10.41
N THR A 461 -19.13 -6.27 10.44
CA THR A 461 -18.14 -6.47 11.50
C THR A 461 -16.75 -6.11 10.99
N PRO A 462 -15.83 -5.69 11.87
CA PRO A 462 -14.48 -5.36 11.46
C PRO A 462 -13.84 -6.57 10.76
N SER A 463 -13.31 -6.32 9.57
CA SER A 463 -12.45 -7.28 8.87
C SER A 463 -11.30 -7.71 9.80
N LEU A 464 -11.24 -9.01 10.13
CA LEU A 464 -10.12 -9.56 10.89
C LEU A 464 -8.89 -9.58 9.99
N HIS A 465 -7.87 -8.83 10.39
CA HIS A 465 -6.59 -8.84 9.70
C HIS A 465 -5.93 -10.21 9.91
N LYS A 466 -5.83 -11.01 8.85
CA LYS A 466 -5.01 -12.21 8.88
C LYS A 466 -3.58 -11.76 8.65
N THR A 467 -2.66 -12.12 9.55
CA THR A 467 -1.23 -11.88 9.35
C THR A 467 -0.80 -12.50 8.02
N VAL A 468 -0.63 -11.67 6.99
CA VAL A 468 -0.02 -12.08 5.71
C VAL A 468 1.49 -12.13 5.94
N ASP A 469 2.19 -13.05 5.29
CA ASP A 469 3.65 -13.02 5.28
C ASP A 469 4.11 -11.81 4.46
N THR A 470 4.34 -10.70 5.16
CA THR A 470 4.83 -9.44 4.58
C THR A 470 6.35 -9.34 4.67
N SER A 471 7.04 -10.48 4.83
CA SER A 471 8.50 -10.51 4.80
C SER A 471 8.96 -9.90 3.49
N PRO A 472 9.76 -8.82 3.53
CA PRO A 472 10.20 -8.15 2.32
C PRO A 472 11.02 -9.13 1.47
N PRO A 473 10.89 -9.04 0.13
CA PRO A 473 11.72 -9.79 -0.78
C PRO A 473 13.20 -9.55 -0.45
N ARG A 474 13.98 -10.64 -0.42
CA ARG A 474 15.43 -10.54 -0.25
C ARG A 474 16.07 -10.24 -1.60
N PHE A 475 17.17 -9.49 -1.57
CA PHE A 475 17.94 -9.15 -2.77
C PHE A 475 19.33 -9.74 -2.67
N THR A 476 19.84 -10.22 -3.80
CA THR A 476 21.25 -10.57 -3.94
C THR A 476 22.10 -9.29 -4.10
N PRO A 477 23.42 -9.34 -3.82
CA PRO A 477 24.30 -8.17 -3.97
C PRO A 477 24.38 -7.60 -5.40
N ASP A 478 24.06 -8.37 -6.42
CA ASP A 478 23.93 -7.95 -7.83
C ASP A 478 22.53 -7.44 -8.18
N GLY A 479 21.64 -7.31 -7.19
CA GLY A 479 20.36 -6.63 -7.32
C GLY A 479 19.20 -7.50 -7.76
N ALA A 480 19.40 -8.79 -8.04
CA ALA A 480 18.29 -9.68 -8.36
C ALA A 480 17.42 -9.92 -7.12
N ARG A 481 16.10 -9.92 -7.30
CA ARG A 481 15.20 -10.40 -6.25
C ARG A 481 15.34 -11.91 -6.11
N THR A 482 15.42 -12.41 -4.89
CA THR A 482 15.51 -13.85 -4.63
C THR A 482 14.17 -14.57 -4.85
N ASP A 483 13.07 -13.82 -4.99
CA ASP A 483 11.73 -14.34 -5.25
C ASP A 483 11.35 -14.37 -6.74
N GLY A 484 12.21 -13.87 -7.63
CA GLY A 484 11.97 -13.86 -9.08
C GLY A 484 10.96 -12.81 -9.57
N TYR A 485 10.57 -11.83 -8.73
CA TYR A 485 9.62 -10.78 -9.13
C TYR A 485 10.22 -9.81 -10.16
N VAL A 486 9.40 -9.50 -11.16
CA VAL A 486 9.64 -8.49 -12.19
C VAL A 486 8.54 -7.43 -12.02
N PRO A 487 8.87 -6.12 -11.93
CA PRO A 487 7.87 -5.08 -11.80
C PRO A 487 6.81 -5.20 -12.91
N PRO A 488 5.51 -5.09 -12.60
CA PRO A 488 4.46 -5.40 -13.56
C PRO A 488 4.38 -4.33 -14.66
N PRO A 489 4.19 -4.73 -15.94
CA PRO A 489 3.53 -3.87 -16.93
C PRO A 489 2.05 -3.67 -16.53
N PRO A 490 1.31 -2.71 -17.13
CA PRO A 490 -0.09 -2.45 -16.77
C PRO A 490 -0.95 -3.73 -16.75
N PRO A 491 -1.95 -3.81 -15.86
CA PRO A 491 -2.44 -5.08 -15.33
C PRO A 491 -3.06 -5.98 -16.42
N PRO A 492 -2.66 -7.27 -16.49
CA PRO A 492 -3.38 -8.32 -17.20
C PRO A 492 -4.53 -8.91 -16.35
N PRO A 493 -5.45 -9.71 -16.93
CA PRO A 493 -6.75 -10.02 -16.33
C PRO A 493 -6.71 -11.00 -15.14
N LEU A 494 -7.76 -10.83 -14.33
CA LEU A 494 -8.09 -11.43 -13.03
C LEU A 494 -8.02 -12.97 -12.95
N VAL A 495 -7.58 -13.48 -11.80
CA VAL A 495 -7.74 -14.88 -11.37
C VAL A 495 -8.55 -14.88 -10.07
N LEU A 496 -9.71 -15.56 -10.05
CA LEU A 496 -10.64 -15.56 -8.92
C LEU A 496 -10.27 -16.58 -7.81
N PRO A 497 -10.58 -16.29 -6.53
CA PRO A 497 -10.39 -17.19 -5.38
C PRO A 497 -11.29 -18.45 -5.37
N PRO A 498 -11.18 -19.36 -4.37
CA PRO A 498 -12.04 -20.55 -4.25
C PRO A 498 -13.46 -20.21 -3.73
N THR A 499 -14.45 -20.95 -4.24
CA THR A 499 -15.88 -20.61 -4.11
C THR A 499 -16.64 -21.60 -3.21
N VAL A 500 -17.68 -21.11 -2.55
CA VAL A 500 -18.77 -21.89 -1.94
C VAL A 500 -19.57 -22.54 -3.07
N LYS A 501 -20.10 -23.73 -2.84
CA LYS A 501 -20.84 -24.46 -3.88
C LYS A 501 -22.27 -24.80 -3.48
N PHE A 502 -22.55 -24.91 -2.19
CA PHE A 502 -23.86 -25.31 -1.68
C PHE A 502 -24.21 -24.52 -0.41
N MET A 503 -25.43 -23.99 -0.35
CA MET A 503 -26.01 -23.35 0.83
C MET A 503 -27.45 -23.81 1.03
N THR A 504 -27.83 -24.02 2.29
CA THR A 504 -29.19 -24.43 2.66
C THR A 504 -29.62 -23.66 3.90
N GLY A 505 -30.77 -22.99 3.83
CA GLY A 505 -31.41 -22.29 4.95
C GLY A 505 -32.23 -23.23 5.82
N THR A 506 -33.10 -22.65 6.64
CA THR A 506 -33.84 -23.33 7.70
C THR A 506 -35.33 -23.51 7.34
N GLN A 507 -36.20 -23.57 8.34
CA GLN A 507 -37.67 -23.51 8.14
C GLN A 507 -38.24 -22.14 8.57
N GLY A 508 -37.37 -21.16 8.83
CA GLY A 508 -37.72 -19.78 9.15
C GLY A 508 -37.58 -18.86 7.94
N ASN A 509 -37.66 -17.55 8.16
CA ASN A 509 -37.32 -16.57 7.13
C ASN A 509 -35.81 -16.34 7.18
N ASP A 510 -35.09 -16.79 6.17
CA ASP A 510 -33.63 -16.75 6.11
C ASP A 510 -33.12 -15.66 5.15
N VAL A 511 -31.86 -15.26 5.35
CA VAL A 511 -31.11 -14.43 4.40
C VAL A 511 -29.87 -15.21 3.99
N LEU A 512 -29.86 -15.74 2.76
CA LEU A 512 -28.78 -16.55 2.22
C LEU A 512 -28.01 -15.77 1.15
N ARG A 513 -26.69 -15.81 1.20
CA ARG A 513 -25.80 -15.04 0.32
C ARG A 513 -24.71 -15.90 -0.27
N GLY A 514 -24.73 -16.04 -1.59
CA GLY A 514 -23.66 -16.61 -2.37
C GLY A 514 -22.44 -15.71 -2.52
N ASP A 515 -21.41 -16.30 -3.10
CA ASP A 515 -20.11 -15.69 -3.35
C ASP A 515 -19.87 -15.47 -4.84
N HIS A 516 -18.62 -15.49 -5.29
CA HIS A 516 -18.25 -15.14 -6.65
C HIS A 516 -18.12 -16.36 -7.59
N GLY A 517 -18.64 -17.52 -7.17
CA GLY A 517 -18.71 -18.71 -8.02
C GLY A 517 -20.08 -19.35 -8.03
N ASP A 518 -20.24 -20.31 -8.94
CA ASP A 518 -21.49 -21.03 -9.16
C ASP A 518 -22.04 -21.67 -7.87
N ASN A 519 -23.06 -21.06 -7.27
CA ASN A 519 -23.66 -21.50 -6.01
C ASN A 519 -24.99 -22.24 -6.22
N ASN A 520 -25.22 -23.30 -5.44
CA ASN A 520 -26.54 -23.93 -5.30
C ASN A 520 -27.17 -23.51 -3.97
N ILE A 521 -28.28 -22.77 -4.02
CA ILE A 521 -28.90 -22.13 -2.87
C ILE A 521 -30.31 -22.69 -2.66
N THR A 522 -30.57 -23.27 -1.48
CA THR A 522 -31.90 -23.72 -1.05
C THR A 522 -32.34 -22.90 0.15
N GLY A 523 -33.34 -22.02 -0.02
CA GLY A 523 -33.91 -21.21 1.07
C GLY A 523 -34.47 -22.07 2.21
N GLY A 524 -35.24 -23.09 1.85
CA GLY A 524 -36.01 -23.88 2.79
C GLY A 524 -37.44 -23.38 2.84
N ALA A 525 -38.10 -23.50 3.99
CA ALA A 525 -39.47 -22.99 4.13
C ALA A 525 -39.44 -21.62 4.79
N GLY A 526 -40.07 -20.61 4.22
CA GLY A 526 -39.93 -19.27 4.78
C GLY A 526 -40.58 -18.22 3.91
N ALA A 527 -40.25 -16.97 4.16
CA ALA A 527 -40.16 -15.93 3.13
C ALA A 527 -38.71 -15.49 3.12
N ASP A 528 -37.90 -16.14 2.30
CA ASP A 528 -36.45 -16.01 2.32
C ASP A 528 -35.98 -14.89 1.41
N VAL A 529 -34.83 -14.31 1.74
CA VAL A 529 -34.12 -13.35 0.89
C VAL A 529 -32.83 -14.00 0.41
N LEU A 530 -32.74 -14.23 -0.89
CA LEU A 530 -31.68 -15.01 -1.51
C LEU A 530 -30.82 -14.11 -2.41
N PHE A 531 -29.51 -14.30 -2.34
CA PHE A 531 -28.54 -13.66 -3.22
C PHE A 531 -27.64 -14.73 -3.81
N GLY A 532 -27.57 -14.77 -5.14
CA GLY A 532 -26.69 -15.67 -5.89
C GLY A 532 -25.23 -15.27 -5.78
N GLY A 533 -24.94 -13.97 -5.83
CA GLY A 533 -23.58 -13.50 -6.02
C GLY A 533 -23.20 -13.45 -7.50
N ALA A 534 -21.91 -13.55 -7.79
CA ALA A 534 -21.41 -13.67 -9.16
C ALA A 534 -21.20 -15.14 -9.49
N GLY A 535 -21.27 -15.50 -10.78
CA GLY A 535 -21.21 -16.89 -11.21
C GLY A 535 -22.56 -17.33 -11.76
N LYS A 536 -22.72 -18.64 -12.00
CA LYS A 536 -23.96 -19.26 -12.46
C LYS A 536 -24.67 -19.90 -11.29
N ASP A 537 -25.63 -19.19 -10.71
CA ASP A 537 -26.25 -19.63 -9.48
C ASP A 537 -27.55 -20.40 -9.75
N ILE A 538 -27.86 -21.36 -8.88
CA ILE A 538 -29.08 -22.17 -8.96
C ILE A 538 -29.85 -22.03 -7.65
N PHE A 539 -31.02 -21.40 -7.71
CA PHE A 539 -31.97 -21.30 -6.61
C PHE A 539 -32.92 -22.49 -6.64
N ILE A 540 -32.80 -23.38 -5.66
CA ILE A 540 -33.45 -24.69 -5.65
C ILE A 540 -34.66 -24.68 -4.72
N TYR A 541 -35.81 -25.08 -5.26
CA TYR A 541 -37.08 -25.26 -4.56
C TYR A 541 -37.49 -26.73 -4.58
N GLU A 542 -37.57 -27.35 -3.41
CA GLU A 542 -37.85 -28.78 -3.28
C GLU A 542 -39.35 -29.09 -3.18
N LYS A 543 -40.16 -28.14 -2.73
CA LYS A 543 -41.62 -28.26 -2.59
C LYS A 543 -42.31 -26.89 -2.68
N ALA A 544 -43.60 -26.89 -3.02
CA ALA A 544 -44.38 -25.65 -3.14
C ALA A 544 -44.40 -24.79 -1.84
N SER A 545 -44.27 -25.43 -0.67
CA SER A 545 -44.26 -24.73 0.62
C SER A 545 -42.96 -23.98 0.91
N ASP A 546 -41.91 -24.21 0.13
CA ASP A 546 -40.62 -23.51 0.30
C ASP A 546 -40.81 -22.01 0.06
N SER A 547 -41.54 -21.66 -1.02
CA SER A 547 -41.88 -20.29 -1.37
C SER A 547 -43.37 -20.15 -1.71
N SER A 548 -44.19 -20.00 -0.68
CA SER A 548 -45.66 -19.96 -0.83
C SER A 548 -46.17 -18.58 -1.27
N VAL A 549 -47.36 -18.51 -1.88
CA VAL A 549 -47.98 -17.21 -2.27
C VAL A 549 -48.12 -16.20 -1.12
N LYS A 550 -48.29 -16.68 0.12
CA LYS A 550 -48.42 -15.80 1.30
C LYS A 550 -47.07 -15.31 1.83
N ARG A 551 -46.01 -16.04 1.51
CA ARG A 551 -44.64 -15.85 2.00
C ARG A 551 -43.70 -16.22 0.84
N PRO A 552 -43.66 -15.39 -0.22
CA PRO A 552 -42.80 -15.67 -1.35
C PRO A 552 -41.37 -15.29 -1.00
N ASP A 553 -40.43 -16.10 -1.45
CA ASP A 553 -39.01 -15.79 -1.45
C ASP A 553 -38.70 -14.66 -2.43
N GLN A 554 -37.62 -13.95 -2.13
CA GLN A 554 -37.11 -12.83 -2.90
C GLN A 554 -35.67 -13.09 -3.30
N ILE A 555 -35.43 -13.27 -4.60
CA ILE A 555 -34.07 -13.36 -5.17
C ILE A 555 -33.65 -11.95 -5.62
N LEU A 556 -32.68 -11.33 -4.94
CA LEU A 556 -32.45 -9.89 -5.10
C LEU A 556 -31.38 -9.48 -6.12
N ASP A 557 -30.65 -10.43 -6.71
CA ASP A 557 -29.55 -10.20 -7.67
C ASP A 557 -29.59 -11.11 -8.91
N PHE A 558 -30.76 -11.67 -9.25
CA PHE A 558 -30.92 -12.62 -10.35
C PHE A 558 -30.51 -12.06 -11.71
N THR A 559 -29.65 -12.79 -12.41
CA THR A 559 -29.13 -12.44 -13.72
C THR A 559 -29.64 -13.41 -14.79
N THR A 560 -30.56 -12.92 -15.62
CA THR A 560 -31.16 -13.67 -16.74
C THR A 560 -30.11 -14.32 -17.64
N GLY A 561 -30.28 -15.60 -17.98
CA GLY A 561 -29.39 -16.34 -18.87
C GLY A 561 -28.10 -16.83 -18.21
N ILE A 562 -27.80 -16.39 -16.98
CA ILE A 562 -26.69 -16.86 -16.16
C ILE A 562 -27.24 -17.74 -15.04
N ASP A 563 -28.11 -17.17 -14.22
CA ASP A 563 -28.71 -17.84 -13.07
C ASP A 563 -29.89 -18.71 -13.48
N LYS A 564 -30.22 -19.68 -12.62
CA LYS A 564 -31.31 -20.62 -12.81
C LYS A 564 -32.16 -20.76 -11.56
N ILE A 565 -33.45 -20.98 -11.79
CA ILE A 565 -34.39 -21.37 -10.74
C ILE A 565 -34.77 -22.83 -10.98
N ASP A 566 -34.39 -23.70 -10.06
CA ASP A 566 -34.70 -25.12 -10.13
C ASP A 566 -35.95 -25.43 -9.31
N VAL A 567 -37.03 -25.79 -10.02
CA VAL A 567 -38.30 -26.25 -9.45
C VAL A 567 -38.58 -27.71 -9.75
N SER A 568 -37.60 -28.45 -10.30
CA SER A 568 -37.78 -29.84 -10.76
C SER A 568 -38.26 -30.75 -9.63
N LYS A 569 -37.69 -30.63 -8.44
CA LYS A 569 -38.10 -31.39 -7.24
C LYS A 569 -39.50 -30.99 -6.77
N ALA A 570 -39.82 -29.69 -6.75
CA ALA A 570 -41.14 -29.21 -6.37
C ALA A 570 -42.24 -29.73 -7.32
N LEU A 571 -41.95 -29.79 -8.63
CA LEU A 571 -42.84 -30.37 -9.63
C LEU A 571 -43.04 -31.86 -9.42
N GLN A 572 -41.96 -32.62 -9.19
CA GLN A 572 -42.05 -34.06 -8.92
C GLN A 572 -42.91 -34.33 -7.68
N ALA A 573 -42.75 -33.54 -6.62
CA ALA A 573 -43.58 -33.61 -5.42
C ALA A 573 -45.07 -33.31 -5.69
N ALA A 574 -45.35 -32.48 -6.71
CA ALA A 574 -46.69 -32.17 -7.21
C ALA A 574 -47.25 -33.23 -8.19
N GLY A 575 -46.45 -34.22 -8.58
CA GLY A 575 -46.87 -35.28 -9.52
C GLY A 575 -46.76 -34.90 -10.99
N THR A 576 -45.90 -33.94 -11.34
CA THR A 576 -45.58 -33.55 -12.73
C THR A 576 -44.07 -33.34 -12.91
N ASP A 577 -43.58 -33.26 -14.14
CA ASP A 577 -42.21 -32.88 -14.50
C ASP A 577 -42.19 -31.74 -15.54
N THR A 578 -43.37 -31.20 -15.86
CA THR A 578 -43.59 -30.30 -16.98
C THR A 578 -44.17 -28.97 -16.51
N LEU A 579 -43.54 -27.88 -16.93
CA LEU A 579 -44.10 -26.53 -16.81
C LEU A 579 -44.94 -26.20 -18.06
N ILE A 580 -46.09 -25.57 -17.86
CA ILE A 580 -46.98 -25.11 -18.93
C ILE A 580 -47.11 -23.59 -18.81
N PHE A 581 -46.35 -22.83 -19.60
CA PHE A 581 -46.40 -21.38 -19.55
C PHE A 581 -47.74 -20.85 -20.11
N VAL A 582 -48.46 -20.09 -19.29
CA VAL A 582 -49.78 -19.52 -19.61
C VAL A 582 -49.84 -18.06 -19.18
N GLU A 583 -50.75 -17.27 -19.76
CA GLU A 583 -51.00 -15.90 -19.32
C GLU A 583 -51.81 -15.85 -18.01
N LYS A 584 -52.65 -16.87 -17.78
CA LYS A 584 -53.50 -17.02 -16.59
C LYS A 584 -53.78 -18.51 -16.33
N PHE A 585 -53.83 -18.90 -15.06
CA PHE A 585 -54.14 -20.27 -14.66
C PHE A 585 -55.54 -20.71 -15.09
N THR A 586 -55.64 -21.96 -15.56
CA THR A 586 -56.87 -22.64 -16.00
C THR A 586 -57.20 -23.87 -15.15
N GLY A 587 -56.27 -24.34 -14.33
CA GLY A 587 -56.46 -25.47 -13.40
C GLY A 587 -55.80 -26.76 -13.84
N ARG A 588 -54.59 -26.67 -14.42
CA ARG A 588 -53.75 -27.83 -14.71
C ARG A 588 -52.46 -27.75 -13.90
N ILE A 589 -52.08 -28.87 -13.31
CA ILE A 589 -50.81 -28.99 -12.57
C ILE A 589 -49.64 -28.61 -13.50
N GLY A 590 -48.73 -27.78 -13.01
CA GLY A 590 -47.56 -27.28 -13.75
C GLY A 590 -47.81 -26.01 -14.54
N GLU A 591 -49.05 -25.48 -14.59
CA GLU A 591 -49.29 -24.18 -15.20
C GLU A 591 -48.46 -23.09 -14.52
N THR A 592 -47.81 -22.24 -15.31
CA THR A 592 -46.79 -21.30 -14.86
C THR A 592 -47.03 -19.94 -15.48
N VAL A 593 -46.96 -18.89 -14.66
CA VAL A 593 -47.10 -17.50 -15.09
C VAL A 593 -45.86 -16.74 -14.66
N ILE A 594 -45.20 -16.07 -15.62
CA ILE A 594 -44.10 -15.14 -15.37
C ILE A 594 -44.57 -13.72 -15.70
N ARG A 595 -44.32 -12.76 -14.81
CA ARG A 595 -44.53 -11.33 -15.07
C ARG A 595 -43.25 -10.56 -14.77
N TYR A 596 -42.91 -9.60 -15.60
CA TYR A 596 -41.79 -8.69 -15.39
C TYR A 596 -42.25 -7.23 -15.46
N ASN A 597 -41.84 -6.44 -14.48
CA ASN A 597 -42.08 -5.00 -14.46
C ASN A 597 -40.74 -4.27 -14.68
N ALA A 598 -40.56 -3.75 -15.90
CA ALA A 598 -39.34 -3.05 -16.29
C ALA A 598 -39.06 -1.77 -15.49
N LYS A 599 -40.07 -1.16 -14.86
CA LYS A 599 -39.89 0.10 -14.10
C LYS A 599 -39.15 -0.11 -12.78
N ASN A 600 -39.46 -1.19 -12.08
CA ASN A 600 -38.82 -1.53 -10.80
C ASN A 600 -37.87 -2.74 -10.91
N LYS A 601 -37.67 -3.25 -12.13
CA LYS A 601 -36.83 -4.42 -12.46
C LYS A 601 -37.23 -5.69 -11.69
N GLU A 602 -38.51 -5.86 -11.35
CA GLU A 602 -38.99 -7.02 -10.60
C GLU A 602 -39.70 -8.04 -11.49
N SER A 603 -39.40 -9.31 -11.27
CA SER A 603 -40.10 -10.47 -11.81
C SER A 603 -40.93 -11.18 -10.75
N SER A 604 -42.00 -11.82 -11.20
CA SER A 604 -42.86 -12.70 -10.42
C SER A 604 -43.06 -14.00 -11.20
N LEU A 605 -42.59 -15.11 -10.63
CA LEU A 605 -42.76 -16.47 -11.13
C LEU A 605 -43.76 -17.21 -10.24
N ALA A 606 -44.87 -17.65 -10.80
CA ALA A 606 -45.92 -18.33 -10.07
C ALA A 606 -46.31 -19.65 -10.75
N VAL A 607 -46.44 -20.75 -9.99
CA VAL A 607 -46.74 -22.09 -10.51
C VAL A 607 -47.92 -22.70 -9.76
N ASP A 608 -48.91 -23.21 -10.50
CA ASP A 608 -50.01 -24.04 -9.97
C ASP A 608 -49.52 -25.48 -9.81
N MET A 609 -49.29 -25.89 -8.57
CA MET A 609 -48.73 -27.21 -8.24
C MET A 609 -49.83 -28.22 -7.89
N THR A 610 -51.10 -27.81 -7.83
CA THR A 610 -52.21 -28.67 -7.40
C THR A 610 -53.30 -28.82 -8.44
N GLY A 611 -53.26 -28.04 -9.51
CA GLY A 611 -54.27 -28.00 -10.58
C GLY A 611 -55.55 -27.28 -10.15
N ASN A 612 -55.48 -26.42 -9.14
CA ASN A 612 -56.66 -25.75 -8.58
C ASN A 612 -56.98 -24.41 -9.27
N GLY A 613 -56.17 -24.00 -10.25
CA GLY A 613 -56.30 -22.74 -10.99
C GLY A 613 -55.69 -21.55 -10.25
N LYS A 614 -54.82 -21.78 -9.26
CA LYS A 614 -54.13 -20.76 -8.47
C LYS A 614 -52.68 -21.16 -8.27
N ALA A 615 -51.83 -20.17 -8.02
CA ALA A 615 -50.44 -20.43 -7.68
C ALA A 615 -50.34 -21.11 -6.31
N ASP A 616 -49.44 -22.08 -6.22
CA ASP A 616 -49.05 -22.73 -4.97
C ASP A 616 -47.59 -22.38 -4.62
N LEU A 617 -46.71 -22.33 -5.61
CA LEU A 617 -45.34 -21.79 -5.52
C LEU A 617 -45.32 -20.38 -6.13
N HIS A 618 -44.72 -19.41 -5.43
CA HIS A 618 -44.55 -18.05 -5.91
C HIS A 618 -43.20 -17.50 -5.50
N ILE A 619 -42.40 -17.06 -6.47
CA ILE A 619 -41.06 -16.51 -6.27
C ILE A 619 -41.05 -15.09 -6.85
N VAL A 620 -40.45 -14.16 -6.12
CA VAL A 620 -40.21 -12.79 -6.56
C VAL A 620 -38.71 -12.61 -6.80
N SER A 621 -38.34 -11.86 -7.82
CA SER A 621 -36.94 -11.60 -8.14
C SER A 621 -36.71 -10.17 -8.58
N ARG A 622 -35.54 -9.62 -8.25
CA ARG A 622 -34.96 -8.48 -8.95
C ARG A 622 -34.06 -8.99 -10.06
N GLY A 623 -34.39 -8.61 -11.28
CA GLY A 623 -33.88 -9.25 -12.50
C GLY A 623 -35.03 -9.84 -13.30
N GLN A 624 -34.86 -9.93 -14.61
CA GLN A 624 -35.86 -10.55 -15.46
C GLN A 624 -35.77 -12.08 -15.33
N ILE A 625 -36.87 -12.76 -15.02
CA ILE A 625 -36.95 -14.22 -15.15
C ILE A 625 -37.50 -14.52 -16.54
N LYS A 626 -36.82 -15.36 -17.32
CA LYS A 626 -37.34 -15.93 -18.58
C LYS A 626 -37.63 -17.41 -18.40
N ALA A 627 -38.44 -17.97 -19.30
CA ALA A 627 -38.76 -19.40 -19.29
C ALA A 627 -37.49 -20.28 -19.34
N ASP A 628 -36.48 -19.88 -20.11
CA ASP A 628 -35.20 -20.60 -20.25
C ASP A 628 -34.33 -20.54 -18.99
N ASP A 629 -34.70 -19.72 -18.00
CA ASP A 629 -34.01 -19.64 -16.71
C ASP A 629 -34.55 -20.64 -15.69
N ILE A 630 -35.60 -21.39 -16.03
CA ILE A 630 -36.25 -22.31 -15.10
C ILE A 630 -35.90 -23.75 -15.46
N ILE A 631 -35.33 -24.46 -14.49
CA ILE A 631 -35.05 -25.89 -14.59
C ILE A 631 -36.29 -26.64 -14.08
N SER A 632 -36.91 -27.42 -14.96
CA SER A 632 -38.09 -28.24 -14.64
C SER A 632 -37.81 -29.75 -14.59
N LYS A 633 -36.64 -30.19 -15.08
CA LYS A 633 -36.26 -31.60 -15.19
C LYS A 633 -34.75 -31.78 -15.25
#